data_AF-A0A1J3EUG8-F1
#
_entry.id   AF-A0A1J3EUG8-F1
#
_cell.length_a   1.000
_cell.length_b   1.000
_cell.length_c   1.000
_cell.angle_alpha   90.00
_cell.angle_beta   90.00
_cell.angle_gamma   90.00
#
_symmetry.space_group_name_H-M   'P 1'
#
loop_
_entity.id
_entity.type
_entity.pdbx_description
1 polymer ?
#
loop_
_entity_poly.entity_id
_entity_poly.type
_entity_poly.pdbx_seq_one_letter_code
_entity_poly.pdbx_strand_id
1 'polypeptide(L)'
;MSPLHSCSIFFSIFMTILLQSSPTSSQSSLCRSSCGDIPINYPFGIDDGCGSPYYRHMFICSENNTKLELRTPSGKYPVKSISYSDPHLLVSDPFMWNCQDRDNFRPTRSFSIDSSTHFTVSLQNDYLFFNCNAEKVIVEPKPR
;
A
#
# COMPACT_ATOMS: atom_id res chain seq x y z
N MET A 1 63.48 -0.22 -10.39
CA MET A 1 62.06 -0.57 -10.63
C MET A 1 61.38 0.64 -11.24
N SER A 2 60.99 0.54 -12.50
CA SER A 2 60.57 1.68 -13.34
C SER A 2 59.13 2.16 -13.01
N PRO A 3 58.87 3.48 -13.02
CA PRO A 3 57.58 4.07 -12.62
C PRO A 3 56.40 3.61 -13.51
N LEU A 4 56.69 3.16 -14.73
CA LEU A 4 55.72 2.61 -15.68
C LEU A 4 55.08 1.30 -15.20
N HIS A 5 55.82 0.49 -14.43
CA HIS A 5 55.32 -0.80 -13.94
C HIS A 5 54.29 -0.64 -12.82
N SER A 6 54.48 0.38 -11.98
CA SER A 6 53.58 0.70 -10.87
C SER A 6 52.20 1.15 -11.37
N CYS A 7 52.19 2.02 -12.40
CA CYS A 7 50.96 2.56 -12.98
C CYS A 7 50.09 1.47 -13.65
N SER A 8 50.74 0.51 -14.33
CA SER A 8 50.05 -0.62 -14.97
C SER A 8 49.39 -1.56 -13.96
N ILE A 9 50.03 -1.77 -12.79
CA ILE A 9 49.47 -2.58 -11.70
C ILE A 9 48.24 -1.90 -11.09
N PHE A 10 48.30 -0.58 -10.83
CA PHE A 10 47.16 0.17 -10.31
C PHE A 10 45.96 0.16 -11.28
N PHE A 11 46.20 0.31 -12.58
CA PHE A 11 45.15 0.26 -13.60
C PHE A 11 44.52 -1.13 -13.72
N SER A 12 45.33 -2.20 -13.64
CA SER A 12 44.85 -3.58 -13.63
C SER A 12 43.99 -3.88 -12.40
N ILE A 13 44.37 -3.39 -11.21
CA ILE A 13 43.60 -3.57 -9.97
C ILE A 13 42.25 -2.86 -10.07
N PHE A 14 42.22 -1.62 -10.59
CA PHE A 14 40.97 -0.85 -10.76
C PHE A 14 39.99 -1.56 -11.72
N MET A 15 40.49 -2.13 -12.83
CA MET A 15 39.66 -2.90 -13.76
C MET A 15 39.10 -4.19 -13.14
N THR A 16 39.85 -4.87 -12.28
CA THR A 16 39.35 -6.07 -11.58
C THR A 16 38.27 -5.77 -10.54
N ILE A 17 38.29 -4.59 -9.91
CA ILE A 17 37.26 -4.16 -8.95
C ILE A 17 35.93 -3.86 -9.67
N LEU A 18 35.99 -3.24 -10.86
CA LEU A 18 34.80 -2.94 -11.66
C LEU A 18 34.11 -4.20 -12.19
N LEU A 19 34.89 -5.25 -12.54
CA LEU A 19 34.37 -6.53 -13.03
C LEU A 19 33.73 -7.42 -11.94
N GLN A 20 33.93 -7.12 -10.65
CA GLN A 20 33.31 -7.87 -9.54
C GLN A 20 31.94 -7.35 -9.14
N SER A 21 31.42 -6.31 -9.82
CA SER A 21 30.03 -5.90 -9.72
C SER A 21 29.12 -6.93 -10.42
N SER A 22 29.01 -8.10 -9.79
CA SER A 22 27.98 -9.08 -10.14
C SER A 22 26.64 -8.33 -10.00
N PRO A 23 25.74 -8.35 -11.00
CA PRO A 23 24.36 -7.98 -10.74
C PRO A 23 23.91 -8.95 -9.64
N THR A 24 23.68 -8.43 -8.44
CA THR A 24 22.98 -9.19 -7.42
C THR A 24 21.70 -9.64 -8.08
N SER A 25 21.56 -10.95 -8.27
CA SER A 25 20.34 -11.54 -8.76
C SER A 25 19.24 -11.01 -7.84
N SER A 26 18.42 -10.11 -8.38
CA SER A 26 17.22 -9.62 -7.70
C SER A 26 16.54 -10.82 -7.07
N GLN A 27 16.31 -10.75 -5.77
CA GLN A 27 15.49 -11.66 -5.01
C GLN A 27 14.03 -11.56 -5.52
N SER A 28 13.81 -11.89 -6.78
CA SER A 28 12.52 -11.91 -7.45
C SER A 28 11.60 -13.01 -6.89
N SER A 29 12.08 -13.78 -5.92
CA SER A 29 11.30 -14.71 -5.09
C SER A 29 10.94 -14.18 -3.70
N LEU A 30 11.34 -12.97 -3.27
CA LEU A 30 11.05 -12.46 -1.92
C LEU A 30 9.87 -11.49 -1.81
N CYS A 31 9.55 -10.75 -2.87
CA CYS A 31 8.40 -9.84 -2.85
C CYS A 31 7.14 -10.57 -3.30
N ARG A 32 6.15 -10.68 -2.42
CA ARG A 32 4.80 -11.12 -2.81
C ARG A 32 4.17 -10.05 -3.70
N SER A 33 3.64 -10.50 -4.83
CA SER A 33 2.92 -9.67 -5.80
C SER A 33 1.41 -9.70 -5.60
N SER A 34 0.90 -10.40 -4.58
CA SER A 34 -0.51 -10.42 -4.24
C SER A 34 -0.74 -10.73 -2.76
N CYS A 35 -1.92 -10.36 -2.27
CA CYS A 35 -2.48 -10.79 -1.00
C CYS A 35 -3.93 -11.21 -1.24
N GLY A 36 -4.18 -12.51 -1.21
CA GLY A 36 -5.42 -13.11 -1.70
C GLY A 36 -5.58 -12.80 -3.19
N ASP A 37 -6.77 -12.33 -3.54
CA ASP A 37 -7.12 -11.94 -4.91
C ASP A 37 -6.69 -10.50 -5.27
N ILE A 38 -6.05 -9.77 -4.35
CA ILE A 38 -5.66 -8.39 -4.55
C ILE A 38 -4.21 -8.34 -5.05
N PRO A 39 -3.95 -7.90 -6.30
CA PRO A 39 -2.59 -7.73 -6.79
C PRO A 39 -1.90 -6.54 -6.09
N ILE A 40 -0.62 -6.73 -5.77
CA ILE A 40 0.26 -5.74 -5.17
C ILE A 40 1.35 -5.38 -6.18
N ASN A 41 1.17 -4.24 -6.83
CA ASN A 41 2.12 -3.63 -7.74
C ASN A 41 2.74 -2.37 -7.14
N TYR A 42 3.89 -1.98 -7.69
CA TYR A 42 4.51 -0.68 -7.43
C TYR A 42 3.48 0.45 -7.62
N PRO A 43 3.39 1.43 -6.71
CA PRO A 43 4.36 1.79 -5.67
C PRO A 43 4.20 1.05 -4.33
N PHE A 44 3.21 0.17 -4.20
CA PHE A 44 2.94 -0.53 -2.94
C PHE A 44 3.82 -1.76 -2.76
N GLY A 45 4.01 -2.16 -1.50
CA GLY A 45 4.72 -3.37 -1.11
C GLY A 45 4.18 -3.87 0.23
N ILE A 46 4.15 -5.19 0.39
CA ILE A 46 3.71 -5.88 1.62
C ILE A 46 4.84 -6.60 2.34
N ASP A 47 6.02 -6.66 1.73
CA ASP A 47 7.23 -7.29 2.25
C ASP A 47 8.35 -6.26 2.40
N ASP A 48 9.26 -6.53 3.33
CA ASP A 48 10.38 -5.65 3.62
C ASP A 48 11.34 -5.55 2.43
N GLY A 49 11.64 -4.30 2.03
CA GLY A 49 12.50 -4.02 0.87
C GLY A 49 11.74 -3.96 -0.46
N CYS A 50 10.43 -4.17 -0.46
CA CYS A 50 9.59 -4.12 -1.66
C CYS A 50 8.76 -2.83 -1.73
N GLY A 51 8.46 -2.37 -2.94
CA GLY A 51 7.69 -1.15 -3.18
C GLY A 51 8.46 0.13 -2.91
N SER A 52 7.75 1.24 -2.88
CA SER A 52 8.32 2.57 -2.63
C SER A 52 8.46 2.83 -1.12
N PRO A 53 9.58 3.44 -0.66
CA PRO A 53 9.77 3.79 0.75
C PRO A 53 8.66 4.68 1.31
N TYR A 54 8.01 5.48 0.47
CA TYR A 54 6.90 6.35 0.84
C TYR A 54 5.64 5.60 1.28
N TYR A 55 5.46 4.35 0.85
CA TYR A 55 4.31 3.51 1.18
C TYR A 55 4.68 2.33 2.08
N ARG A 56 5.88 2.37 2.66
CA ARG A 56 6.41 1.32 3.53
C ARG A 56 5.53 1.14 4.75
N HIS A 57 5.26 -0.11 5.14
CA HIS A 57 4.47 -0.48 6.32
C HIS A 57 3.01 0.01 6.32
N MET A 58 2.49 0.46 5.17
CA MET A 58 1.08 0.89 5.06
C MET A 58 0.13 -0.29 4.87
N PHE A 59 0.59 -1.37 4.25
CA PHE A 59 -0.24 -2.57 4.03
C PHE A 59 0.25 -3.73 4.89
N ILE A 60 -0.71 -4.50 5.40
CA ILE A 60 -0.47 -5.73 6.14
C ILE A 60 -1.25 -6.83 5.44
N CYS A 61 -0.56 -7.88 5.02
CA CYS A 61 -1.19 -9.07 4.48
C CYS A 61 -1.23 -10.14 5.58
N SER A 62 -2.41 -10.46 6.08
CA SER A 62 -2.67 -11.36 7.21
C SER A 62 -3.48 -12.60 6.78
N GLU A 63 -3.83 -13.44 7.74
CA GLU A 63 -4.69 -14.63 7.55
C GLU A 63 -4.17 -15.56 6.42
N ASN A 64 -2.92 -16.01 6.53
CA ASN A 64 -2.26 -16.89 5.55
C ASN A 64 -2.26 -16.33 4.12
N ASN A 65 -1.99 -15.03 3.99
CA ASN A 65 -1.94 -14.31 2.72
C ASN A 65 -3.29 -14.15 2.01
N THR A 66 -4.40 -14.12 2.74
CA THR A 66 -5.74 -13.96 2.12
C THR A 66 -6.37 -12.60 2.36
N LYS A 67 -5.91 -11.87 3.39
CA LYS A 67 -6.53 -10.62 3.81
C LYS A 67 -5.53 -9.47 3.80
N LEU A 68 -5.79 -8.50 2.93
CA LEU A 68 -5.03 -7.26 2.87
C LEU A 68 -5.70 -6.20 3.74
N GLU A 69 -4.92 -5.54 4.59
CA GLU A 69 -5.39 -4.48 5.48
C GLU A 69 -4.53 -3.22 5.29
N LEU A 70 -5.17 -2.07 5.18
CA LEU A 70 -4.54 -0.75 5.25
C LEU A 70 -4.36 -0.36 6.71
N ARG A 71 -3.14 0.01 7.08
CA ARG A 71 -2.80 0.57 8.38
C ARG A 71 -2.97 2.08 8.35
N THR A 72 -3.76 2.61 9.28
CA THR A 72 -3.92 4.04 9.51
C THR A 72 -3.75 4.35 11.01
N PRO A 73 -3.69 5.63 11.43
CA PRO A 73 -3.69 5.98 12.85
C PRO A 73 -4.96 5.54 13.59
N SER A 74 -6.10 5.48 12.89
CA SER A 74 -7.40 5.08 13.45
C SER A 74 -7.56 3.56 13.58
N GLY A 75 -6.77 2.76 12.86
CA GLY A 75 -6.83 1.31 12.97
C GLY A 75 -6.32 0.57 11.73
N LYS A 76 -6.81 -0.66 11.57
CA LYS A 76 -6.55 -1.49 10.39
C LYS A 76 -7.85 -1.70 9.64
N TYR A 77 -7.81 -1.47 8.33
CA TYR A 77 -8.99 -1.42 7.49
C TYR A 77 -8.84 -2.42 6.35
N PRO A 78 -9.73 -3.42 6.23
CA PRO A 78 -9.68 -4.38 5.13
C PRO A 78 -9.75 -3.67 3.77
N VAL A 79 -8.79 -3.98 2.91
CA VAL A 79 -8.76 -3.51 1.52
C VAL A 79 -9.68 -4.40 0.70
N LYS A 80 -10.55 -3.78 -0.10
CA LYS A 80 -11.45 -4.48 -1.03
C LYS A 80 -10.86 -4.55 -2.42
N SER A 81 -10.23 -3.48 -2.89
CA SER A 81 -9.59 -3.44 -4.19
C SER A 81 -8.58 -2.30 -4.29
N ILE A 82 -7.62 -2.46 -5.19
CA ILE A 82 -6.64 -1.44 -5.57
C ILE A 82 -6.77 -1.24 -7.08
N SER A 83 -7.02 0.00 -7.49
CA SER A 83 -7.00 0.36 -8.90
C SER A 83 -5.73 1.16 -9.19
N TYR A 84 -4.95 0.69 -10.17
CA TYR A 84 -3.71 1.32 -10.62
C TYR A 84 -3.93 2.22 -11.84
N SER A 85 -4.94 1.92 -12.66
CA SER A 85 -5.31 2.71 -13.84
C SER A 85 -6.04 4.00 -13.46
N ASP A 86 -6.89 3.92 -12.45
CA ASP A 86 -7.53 5.05 -11.80
C ASP A 86 -7.08 5.00 -10.33
N PRO A 87 -6.16 5.88 -9.87
CA PRO A 87 -5.38 5.69 -8.65
C PRO A 87 -6.22 5.86 -7.38
N HIS A 88 -7.02 4.85 -7.06
CA HIS A 88 -7.87 4.79 -5.88
C HIS A 88 -7.76 3.43 -5.18
N LEU A 89 -7.97 3.48 -3.87
CA LEU A 89 -7.97 2.34 -2.96
C LEU A 89 -9.35 2.26 -2.31
N LEU A 90 -10.01 1.11 -2.43
CA LEU A 90 -11.28 0.87 -1.74
C LEU A 90 -11.02 0.11 -0.44
N VAL A 91 -11.44 0.68 0.69
CA VAL A 91 -11.34 0.05 2.01
C VAL A 91 -12.72 -0.08 2.64
N SER A 92 -12.87 -1.07 3.53
CA SER A 92 -14.06 -1.26 4.34
C SER A 92 -13.79 -0.83 5.77
N ASP A 93 -14.68 -0.03 6.35
CA ASP A 93 -14.63 0.32 7.77
C ASP A 93 -15.40 -0.73 8.60
N PRO A 94 -14.72 -1.53 9.44
CA PRO A 94 -15.38 -2.54 10.29
C PRO A 94 -16.17 -1.93 11.45
N PHE A 95 -15.91 -0.66 11.80
CA PHE A 95 -16.59 0.05 12.88
C PHE A 95 -17.76 0.90 12.39
N MET A 96 -17.92 1.05 11.09
CA MET A 96 -19.07 1.74 10.49
C MET A 96 -20.38 1.08 10.94
N TRP A 97 -21.33 1.90 11.39
CA TRP A 97 -22.66 1.41 11.77
C TRP A 97 -23.39 0.97 10.51
N ASN A 98 -24.02 -0.20 10.58
CA ASN A 98 -24.78 -0.77 9.50
C ASN A 98 -26.21 -1.05 9.97
N CYS A 99 -27.09 -1.26 9.01
CA CYS A 99 -28.51 -1.41 9.27
C CYS A 99 -28.92 -2.67 10.04
N GLN A 100 -28.04 -3.67 10.11
CA GLN A 100 -28.28 -4.86 10.94
C GLN A 100 -28.03 -4.59 12.42
N ASP A 101 -27.32 -3.51 12.75
CA ASP A 101 -27.01 -3.17 14.15
C ASP A 101 -28.26 -2.71 14.92
N ARG A 102 -29.27 -2.17 14.23
CA ARG A 102 -30.54 -1.68 14.83
C ARG A 102 -30.25 -0.80 16.07
N ASP A 103 -30.91 -1.07 17.19
CA ASP A 103 -30.74 -0.27 18.41
C ASP A 103 -29.44 -0.59 19.19
N ASN A 104 -28.57 -1.47 18.66
CA ASN A 104 -27.27 -1.74 19.26
C ASN A 104 -26.27 -0.63 18.90
N PHE A 105 -26.40 0.50 19.60
CA PHE A 105 -25.45 1.60 19.52
C PHE A 105 -24.09 1.16 20.05
N ARG A 106 -23.12 1.04 19.15
CA ARG A 106 -21.70 0.89 19.48
C ARG A 106 -20.99 2.24 19.34
N PRO A 107 -19.96 2.52 20.16
CA PRO A 107 -19.10 3.68 19.94
C PRO A 107 -18.49 3.60 18.53
N THR A 108 -18.82 4.56 17.68
CA THR A 108 -18.22 4.67 16.35
C THR A 108 -16.81 5.22 16.50
N ARG A 109 -15.86 4.69 15.72
CA ARG A 109 -14.54 5.30 15.55
C ARG A 109 -14.49 5.92 14.17
N SER A 110 -14.21 7.22 14.11
CA SER A 110 -14.05 7.89 12.82
C SER A 110 -12.82 7.35 12.10
N PHE A 111 -13.00 7.01 10.82
CA PHE A 111 -11.87 6.78 9.94
C PHE A 111 -11.00 8.04 9.88
N SER A 112 -9.70 7.86 10.02
CA SER A 112 -8.71 8.93 9.87
C SER A 112 -7.50 8.41 9.11
N ILE A 113 -6.95 9.27 8.28
CA ILE A 113 -5.71 9.03 7.56
C ILE A 113 -4.68 10.02 8.07
N ASP A 114 -3.42 9.58 8.16
CA ASP A 114 -2.34 10.47 8.56
C ASP A 114 -2.03 11.42 7.40
N SER A 115 -2.07 12.73 7.67
CA SER A 115 -1.72 13.79 6.72
C SER A 115 -0.27 13.71 6.22
N SER A 116 0.60 12.97 6.91
CA SER A 116 1.97 12.70 6.47
C SER A 116 2.05 11.65 5.35
N THR A 117 0.98 10.90 5.10
CA THR A 117 0.91 9.88 4.05
C THR A 117 0.47 10.48 2.72
N HIS A 118 0.77 9.79 1.62
CA HIS A 118 0.34 10.21 0.27
C HIS A 118 -1.10 9.80 -0.07
N PHE A 119 -1.88 9.36 0.91
CA PHE A 119 -3.28 9.01 0.70
C PHE A 119 -4.19 10.18 1.07
N THR A 120 -5.22 10.37 0.25
CA THR A 120 -6.30 11.33 0.52
C THR A 120 -7.63 10.61 0.46
N VAL A 121 -8.52 10.93 1.39
CA VAL A 121 -9.90 10.43 1.34
C VAL A 121 -10.60 11.06 0.15
N SER A 122 -11.14 10.23 -0.74
CA SER A 122 -11.92 10.71 -1.88
C SER A 122 -13.18 11.41 -1.37
N LEU A 123 -13.40 12.62 -1.86
CA LEU A 123 -14.61 13.42 -1.58
C LEU A 123 -15.71 13.18 -2.61
N GLN A 124 -15.52 12.20 -3.51
CA GLN A 124 -16.43 11.99 -4.63
C GLN A 124 -17.72 11.28 -4.23
N ASN A 125 -17.78 10.64 -3.06
CA ASN A 125 -18.97 9.92 -2.63
C ASN A 125 -19.20 10.01 -1.11
N ASP A 126 -20.16 10.84 -0.70
CA ASP A 126 -20.78 10.77 0.62
C ASP A 126 -22.16 10.14 0.48
N TYR A 127 -22.40 9.02 1.19
CA TYR A 127 -23.67 8.29 1.15
C TYR A 127 -24.39 8.42 2.50
N LEU A 128 -25.61 8.94 2.47
CA LEU A 128 -26.50 8.95 3.63
C LEU A 128 -27.68 7.99 3.38
N PHE A 129 -27.73 6.90 4.15
CA PHE A 129 -28.83 5.94 4.11
C PHE A 129 -29.91 6.35 5.11
N PHE A 130 -31.09 6.74 4.63
CA PHE A 130 -32.24 6.99 5.51
C PHE A 130 -33.03 5.72 5.74
N ASN A 131 -33.32 5.42 7.01
CA ASN A 131 -34.13 4.27 7.41
C ASN A 131 -33.65 2.95 6.81
N CYS A 132 -32.34 2.82 6.60
CA CYS A 132 -31.72 1.58 6.17
C CYS A 132 -32.26 0.97 4.87
N ASN A 133 -32.74 1.83 3.98
CA ASN A 133 -33.27 1.42 2.69
C ASN A 133 -32.29 1.81 1.57
N ALA A 134 -31.81 0.82 0.82
CA ALA A 134 -30.90 1.00 -0.31
C ALA A 134 -31.53 1.78 -1.49
N GLU A 135 -32.86 1.88 -1.53
CA GLU A 135 -33.61 2.71 -2.49
C GLU A 135 -33.77 4.17 -1.99
N LYS A 136 -33.45 4.44 -0.72
CA LYS A 136 -33.54 5.78 -0.09
C LYS A 136 -32.16 6.30 0.29
N VAL A 137 -31.25 6.26 -0.69
CA VAL A 137 -29.88 6.77 -0.58
C VAL A 137 -29.87 8.20 -1.10
N ILE A 138 -29.42 9.14 -0.27
CA ILE A 138 -29.00 10.45 -0.77
C ILE A 138 -27.51 10.35 -1.06
N VAL A 139 -27.17 10.49 -2.34
CA VAL A 139 -25.80 10.71 -2.80
C VAL A 139 -25.69 12.19 -3.08
N GLU A 140 -24.81 12.89 -2.37
CA GLU A 140 -24.51 14.28 -2.70
C GLU A 140 -23.28 14.32 -3.63
N PRO A 141 -23.46 14.52 -4.95
CA PRO A 141 -22.31 14.79 -5.81
C PRO A 141 -21.74 16.16 -5.45
N LYS A 142 -20.47 16.19 -5.04
CA LYS A 142 -19.81 17.45 -4.68
C LYS A 142 -19.71 18.35 -5.93
N PRO A 143 -20.15 19.62 -5.87
CA PRO A 143 -19.97 20.55 -6.98
C PRO A 143 -18.47 20.73 -7.25
N ARG A 144 -18.08 20.65 -8.52
CA ARG A 144 -16.70 20.85 -8.99
C ARG A 144 -16.23 22.29 -8.76
#